data_AF-A0AAD5EMH8-F1
#
_entry.id   AF-A0AAD5EMH8-F1
#
_cell.length_a   1.000
_cell.length_b   1.000
_cell.length_c   1.000
_cell.angle_alpha   90.00
_cell.angle_beta   90.00
_cell.angle_gamma   90.00
#
_symmetry.space_group_name_H-M   'P 1'
#
loop_
_entity.id
_entity.type
_entity.pdbx_description
1 polymer ?
#
loop_
_entity_poly.entity_id
_entity_poly.type
_entity_poly.pdbx_seq_one_letter_code
_entity_poly.pdbx_strand_id
1 'polypeptide(L)'
;MDVFSTLPPELLAPILGDLPDLKSLYSITVSSPYVFHFMGSTLGANVLESVLDHPVSKDFTSTTWIPYMLRLVALARQTTPSNQPATDLGSFIAKYFLSNQGLGIPDLQCENIPLIRLRHVMRAEASCFSPREMIFLARRIESLAGSCFEFFHDRIKSCTPSHLLDKVFQPTPLPWSQRPDGLPWGQPYTIDAGGEASWYEMQRITLGFWSLQLSYELSNAVSEGRLNWTDSDVAAIRNMGSGTCLGNFGKSNIWVAQEPLWAALIYIRHLEGVSDGCPCAGDTSGIHNEMSAFFNTGLRSLGDEHLSLPRLTNTEGVRPAWPSPAPPPPHFPCIDKRDASTYHRHKVLVGCKGLRWAQPLLFPRGQARVSRGLMFGPFRALGFGLWDDERLIAMEMIDDPTGQKPKRFEVWCQDQVYTWMSLLSQTQVEELVAHQDLMGERSPRI
;
A
#
# COMPACT_ATOMS: atom_id res chain seq x y z
N MET A 1 -17.53 26.98 -26.72
CA MET A 1 -18.85 26.39 -26.99
C MET A 1 -18.79 24.95 -26.51
N ASP A 2 -19.71 24.52 -25.64
CA ASP A 2 -19.71 23.16 -25.10
C ASP A 2 -20.30 22.20 -26.15
N VAL A 3 -19.47 21.44 -26.85
CA VAL A 3 -19.92 20.53 -27.91
C VAL A 3 -20.77 19.40 -27.34
N PHE A 4 -20.59 19.05 -26.07
CA PHE A 4 -21.38 17.97 -25.45
C PHE A 4 -22.81 18.41 -25.15
N SER A 5 -23.07 19.72 -24.97
CA SER A 5 -24.43 20.20 -24.70
C SER A 5 -25.38 20.08 -25.90
N THR A 6 -24.86 19.80 -27.10
CA THR A 6 -25.69 19.54 -28.30
C THR A 6 -26.04 18.07 -28.48
N LEU A 7 -25.47 17.18 -27.67
CA LEU A 7 -25.69 15.73 -27.76
C LEU A 7 -26.77 15.28 -26.76
N PRO A 8 -27.70 14.41 -27.15
CA PRO A 8 -28.64 13.80 -26.22
C PRO A 8 -27.90 12.84 -25.26
N PRO A 9 -28.39 12.65 -24.01
CA PRO A 9 -27.76 11.79 -23.01
C PRO A 9 -27.46 10.36 -23.48
N GLU A 10 -28.30 9.81 -24.36
CA GLU A 10 -28.19 8.47 -24.92
C GLU A 10 -27.01 8.32 -25.88
N LEU A 11 -26.60 9.41 -26.54
CA LEU A 11 -25.40 9.45 -27.37
C LEU A 11 -24.17 9.87 -26.56
N LEU A 12 -24.35 10.72 -25.55
CA LEU A 12 -23.25 11.15 -24.68
C LEU A 12 -22.69 9.97 -23.85
N ALA A 13 -23.56 9.12 -23.30
CA ALA A 13 -23.16 7.98 -22.48
C ALA A 13 -22.15 7.02 -23.16
N PRO A 14 -22.41 6.49 -24.37
CA PRO A 14 -21.44 5.61 -25.05
C PRO A 14 -20.14 6.34 -25.41
N ILE A 15 -20.19 7.61 -25.81
CA ILE A 15 -18.99 8.41 -26.12
C ILE A 15 -18.08 8.54 -24.89
N LEU A 16 -18.66 8.90 -23.74
CA LEU A 16 -17.88 9.01 -22.50
C LEU A 16 -17.45 7.63 -21.97
N GLY A 17 -18.25 6.59 -22.21
CA GLY A 17 -17.95 5.22 -21.82
C GLY A 17 -16.79 4.57 -22.59
N ASP A 18 -16.48 5.09 -23.79
CA ASP A 18 -15.36 4.64 -24.64
C ASP A 18 -14.03 5.34 -24.32
N LEU A 19 -14.01 6.21 -23.28
CA LEU A 19 -12.78 6.84 -22.84
C LEU A 19 -11.80 5.81 -22.25
N PRO A 20 -10.49 5.99 -22.47
CA PRO A 20 -9.51 4.96 -22.13
C PRO A 20 -9.24 4.83 -20.62
N ASP A 21 -9.49 5.89 -19.84
CA ASP A 21 -9.17 5.95 -18.42
C ASP A 21 -9.99 7.01 -17.64
N LEU A 22 -9.88 6.96 -16.31
CA LEU A 22 -10.54 7.90 -15.40
C LEU A 22 -9.99 9.32 -15.49
N LYS A 23 -8.73 9.50 -15.93
CA LYS A 23 -8.09 10.82 -16.05
C LYS A 23 -8.70 11.61 -17.21
N SER A 24 -8.97 10.93 -18.32
CA SER A 24 -9.65 11.43 -19.50
C SER A 24 -11.09 11.80 -19.16
N LEU A 25 -11.80 10.90 -18.45
CA LEU A 25 -13.15 11.15 -17.98
C LEU A 25 -13.21 12.35 -17.01
N TYR A 26 -12.27 12.46 -16.06
CA TYR A 26 -12.14 13.63 -15.18
C TYR A 26 -11.94 14.92 -15.99
N SER A 27 -10.99 14.91 -16.93
CA SER A 27 -10.63 16.10 -17.72
C SER A 27 -11.82 16.63 -18.54
N ILE A 28 -12.62 15.73 -19.14
CA ILE A 28 -13.84 16.13 -19.85
C ILE A 28 -14.92 16.61 -18.87
N THR A 29 -15.07 15.92 -17.73
CA THR A 29 -16.05 16.29 -16.68
C THR A 29 -15.82 17.69 -16.13
N VAL A 30 -14.56 18.11 -15.94
CA VAL A 30 -14.24 19.47 -15.47
C VAL A 30 -14.28 20.53 -16.58
N SER A 31 -14.16 20.12 -17.84
CA SER A 31 -14.11 21.04 -18.99
C SER A 31 -15.49 21.35 -19.58
N SER A 32 -16.50 20.51 -19.34
CA SER A 32 -17.87 20.68 -19.83
C SER A 32 -18.88 20.73 -18.67
N PRO A 33 -19.57 21.86 -18.45
CA PRO A 33 -20.66 21.94 -17.47
C PRO A 33 -21.77 20.92 -17.74
N TYR A 34 -22.07 20.63 -19.01
CA TYR A 34 -23.08 19.64 -19.36
C TYR A 34 -22.66 18.24 -18.90
N VAL A 35 -21.43 17.81 -19.20
CA VAL A 35 -20.88 16.53 -18.73
C VAL A 35 -20.80 16.48 -17.21
N PHE A 36 -20.41 17.58 -16.56
CA PHE A 36 -20.39 17.69 -15.10
C PHE A 36 -21.74 17.36 -14.46
N HIS A 37 -22.84 17.86 -15.01
CA HIS A 37 -24.19 17.54 -14.54
C HIS A 37 -24.61 16.12 -14.94
N PHE A 38 -24.31 15.70 -16.17
CA PHE A 38 -24.62 14.35 -16.66
C PHE A 38 -24.00 13.25 -15.79
N MET A 39 -22.76 13.42 -15.31
CA MET A 39 -22.09 12.47 -14.43
C MET A 39 -22.70 12.39 -13.02
N GLY A 40 -23.63 13.27 -12.68
CA GLY A 40 -24.47 13.16 -11.48
C GLY A 40 -25.71 12.26 -11.66
N SER A 41 -26.02 11.84 -12.89
CA SER A 41 -27.22 11.07 -13.21
C SER A 41 -27.02 9.54 -13.07
N THR A 42 -28.11 8.78 -13.18
CA THR A 42 -28.08 7.31 -13.24
C THR A 42 -27.22 6.77 -14.39
N LEU A 43 -27.21 7.45 -15.54
CA LEU A 43 -26.39 7.07 -16.69
C LEU A 43 -24.89 7.26 -16.43
N GLY A 44 -24.51 8.19 -15.54
CA GLY A 44 -23.13 8.40 -15.14
C GLY A 44 -22.49 7.16 -14.50
N ALA A 45 -23.27 6.35 -13.78
CA ALA A 45 -22.78 5.11 -13.18
C ALA A 45 -22.44 4.05 -14.25
N ASN A 46 -23.20 4.02 -15.35
CA ASN A 46 -22.92 3.14 -16.50
C ASN A 46 -21.65 3.60 -17.22
N VAL A 47 -21.48 4.90 -17.43
CA VAL A 47 -20.25 5.46 -18.04
C VAL A 47 -19.03 5.10 -17.20
N LEU A 48 -19.10 5.32 -15.89
CA LEU A 48 -17.99 5.00 -15.00
C LEU A 48 -17.67 3.50 -15.01
N GLU A 49 -18.69 2.63 -15.01
CA GLU A 49 -18.48 1.18 -15.14
C GLU A 49 -17.79 0.83 -16.47
N SER A 50 -18.22 1.42 -17.60
CA SER A 50 -17.63 1.17 -18.91
C SER A 50 -16.16 1.57 -18.96
N VAL A 51 -15.79 2.74 -18.42
CA VAL A 51 -14.39 3.20 -18.39
C VAL A 51 -13.52 2.30 -17.50
N LEU A 52 -14.04 1.85 -16.35
CA LEU A 52 -13.33 0.89 -15.48
C LEU A 52 -13.16 -0.49 -16.14
N ASP A 53 -14.10 -0.88 -17.01
CA ASP A 53 -14.10 -2.15 -17.71
C ASP A 53 -13.46 -2.10 -19.09
N HIS A 54 -13.03 -0.92 -19.55
CA HIS A 54 -12.47 -0.70 -20.87
C HIS A 54 -11.26 -1.60 -21.11
N PRO A 55 -11.11 -2.26 -22.28
CA PRO A 55 -10.00 -3.18 -22.54
C PRO A 55 -8.63 -2.57 -22.29
N VAL A 56 -8.45 -1.30 -22.69
CA VAL A 56 -7.19 -0.57 -22.45
C VAL A 56 -6.95 -0.35 -20.94
N SER A 57 -8.01 -0.12 -20.17
CA SER A 57 -7.93 0.06 -18.71
C SER A 57 -7.54 -1.23 -17.99
N LYS A 58 -8.12 -2.35 -18.43
CA LYS A 58 -7.86 -3.71 -17.90
C LYS A 58 -6.47 -4.25 -18.23
N ASP A 59 -5.94 -3.88 -19.39
CA ASP A 59 -4.68 -4.44 -19.89
C ASP A 59 -3.48 -3.50 -19.70
N PHE A 60 -3.69 -2.18 -19.59
CA PHE A 60 -2.59 -1.22 -19.68
C PHE A 60 -2.53 -0.14 -18.58
N THR A 61 -3.63 0.27 -17.95
CA THR A 61 -3.61 1.44 -17.05
C THR A 61 -3.63 1.11 -15.57
N SER A 62 -4.30 0.03 -15.14
CA SER A 62 -4.39 -0.34 -13.73
C SER A 62 -4.57 -1.83 -13.49
N THR A 63 -4.14 -2.32 -12.32
CA THR A 63 -4.51 -3.67 -11.87
C THR A 63 -6.00 -3.74 -11.58
N THR A 64 -6.60 -4.92 -11.74
CA THR A 64 -8.01 -5.20 -11.42
C THR A 64 -8.40 -4.84 -9.97
N TRP A 65 -7.42 -4.75 -9.06
CA TRP A 65 -7.61 -4.37 -7.67
C TRP A 65 -8.01 -2.91 -7.48
N ILE A 66 -7.50 -1.97 -8.28
CA ILE A 66 -7.85 -0.55 -8.13
C ILE A 66 -9.33 -0.32 -8.46
N PRO A 67 -9.85 -0.74 -9.65
CA PRO A 67 -11.28 -0.68 -9.94
C PRO A 67 -12.14 -1.47 -8.95
N TYR A 68 -11.63 -2.56 -8.39
CA TYR A 68 -12.35 -3.34 -7.39
C TYR A 68 -12.50 -2.58 -6.06
N MET A 69 -11.42 -2.00 -5.55
CA MET A 69 -11.44 -1.21 -4.32
C MET A 69 -12.31 0.05 -4.47
N LEU A 70 -12.28 0.70 -5.64
CA LEU A 70 -13.20 1.79 -5.96
C LEU A 70 -14.66 1.35 -5.84
N ARG A 71 -15.02 0.18 -6.35
CA ARG A 71 -16.37 -0.39 -6.23
C ARG A 71 -16.74 -0.71 -4.78
N LEU A 72 -15.79 -1.17 -3.96
CA LEU A 72 -16.00 -1.38 -2.52
C LEU A 72 -16.23 -0.05 -1.79
N VAL A 73 -15.48 1.00 -2.12
CA VAL A 73 -15.72 2.35 -1.58
C VAL A 73 -17.11 2.84 -1.97
N ALA A 74 -17.53 2.64 -3.22
CA ALA A 74 -18.90 2.95 -3.64
C ALA A 74 -19.93 2.18 -2.81
N LEU A 75 -19.71 0.89 -2.58
CA LEU A 75 -20.59 0.05 -1.78
C LEU A 75 -20.69 0.53 -0.33
N ALA A 76 -19.56 0.84 0.31
CA ALA A 76 -19.50 1.35 1.68
C ALA A 76 -20.23 2.69 1.82
N ARG A 77 -20.09 3.59 0.83
CA ARG A 77 -20.81 4.88 0.79
C ARG A 77 -22.32 4.76 0.61
N GLN A 78 -22.77 3.74 -0.09
CA GLN A 78 -24.19 3.52 -0.40
C GLN A 78 -24.89 2.59 0.60
N THR A 79 -24.18 2.20 1.66
CA THR A 79 -24.73 1.32 2.69
C THR A 79 -25.79 2.04 3.51
N THR A 80 -26.85 1.29 3.86
CA THR A 80 -27.94 1.73 4.74
C THR A 80 -28.21 0.67 5.81
N PRO A 81 -28.86 1.00 6.93
CA PRO A 81 -29.17 0.01 7.98
C PRO A 81 -29.95 -1.21 7.47
N SER A 82 -30.82 -0.99 6.48
CA SER A 82 -31.63 -2.02 5.82
C SER A 82 -30.90 -2.82 4.75
N ASN A 83 -29.76 -2.34 4.25
CA ASN A 83 -28.99 -2.96 3.17
C ASN A 83 -27.49 -2.86 3.45
N GLN A 84 -27.04 -3.63 4.44
CA GLN A 84 -25.64 -3.68 4.85
C GLN A 84 -24.86 -4.69 4.00
N PRO A 85 -23.59 -4.40 3.65
CA PRO A 85 -22.77 -5.27 2.81
C PRO A 85 -22.40 -6.59 3.52
N ALA A 86 -22.33 -6.56 4.86
CA ALA A 86 -22.12 -7.70 5.74
C ALA A 86 -22.63 -7.40 7.17
N THR A 87 -22.72 -8.43 8.02
CA THR A 87 -23.19 -8.35 9.41
C THR A 87 -22.18 -7.73 10.37
N ASP A 88 -20.90 -7.89 10.08
CA ASP A 88 -19.77 -7.49 10.91
C ASP A 88 -18.50 -7.38 10.04
N LEU A 89 -17.41 -6.86 10.61
CA LEU A 89 -16.14 -6.68 9.90
C LEU A 89 -15.55 -8.00 9.41
N GLY A 90 -15.63 -9.07 10.21
CA GLY A 90 -15.12 -10.39 9.86
C GLY A 90 -15.83 -10.97 8.64
N SER A 91 -17.16 -10.87 8.63
CA SER A 91 -18.02 -11.29 7.52
C SER A 91 -17.81 -10.45 6.26
N PHE A 92 -17.56 -9.14 6.40
CA PHE A 92 -17.20 -8.27 5.27
C PHE A 92 -15.88 -8.73 4.62
N ILE A 93 -14.87 -8.97 5.45
CA ILE A 93 -13.55 -9.41 5.01
C ILE A 93 -13.65 -10.79 4.36
N ALA A 94 -14.36 -11.73 4.99
CA ALA A 94 -14.58 -13.06 4.45
C ALA A 94 -15.27 -13.01 3.07
N LYS A 95 -16.28 -12.16 2.91
CA LYS A 95 -17.05 -12.06 1.68
C LYS A 95 -16.28 -11.40 0.53
N TYR A 96 -15.58 -10.30 0.80
CA TYR A 96 -15.00 -9.46 -0.25
C TYR A 96 -13.51 -9.70 -0.50
N PHE A 97 -12.82 -10.36 0.42
CA PHE A 97 -11.38 -10.51 0.33
C PHE A 97 -10.85 -11.92 0.58
N LEU A 98 -11.63 -12.83 1.18
CA LEU A 98 -11.25 -14.24 1.32
C LEU A 98 -11.92 -15.09 0.22
N SER A 99 -11.11 -15.88 -0.48
CA SER A 99 -11.62 -16.93 -1.37
C SER A 99 -11.95 -18.19 -0.55
N ASN A 100 -13.09 -18.82 -0.84
CA ASN A 100 -13.64 -20.00 -0.13
C ASN A 100 -12.90 -21.32 -0.41
N GLN A 101 -11.58 -21.33 -0.61
CA GLN A 101 -10.82 -22.56 -0.94
C GLN A 101 -9.71 -22.80 0.09
N GLY A 102 -9.78 -23.95 0.76
CA GLY A 102 -9.02 -24.27 1.97
C GLY A 102 -7.50 -24.33 1.83
N LEU A 103 -6.83 -24.06 2.96
CA LEU A 103 -5.46 -24.41 3.42
C LEU A 103 -4.22 -24.35 2.49
N GLY A 104 -4.35 -24.22 1.17
CA GLY A 104 -3.27 -23.86 0.25
C GLY A 104 -3.18 -22.35 0.08
N ILE A 105 -1.99 -21.83 -0.24
CA ILE A 105 -1.80 -20.42 -0.61
C ILE A 105 -2.86 -20.07 -1.66
N PRO A 106 -3.79 -19.12 -1.40
CA PRO A 106 -4.92 -18.90 -2.29
C PRO A 106 -4.40 -18.49 -3.66
N ASP A 107 -4.73 -19.29 -4.67
CA ASP A 107 -4.50 -18.95 -6.06
C ASP A 107 -5.14 -17.56 -6.29
N LEU A 108 -4.36 -16.59 -6.77
CA LEU A 108 -4.75 -15.18 -6.90
C LEU A 108 -5.74 -14.96 -8.07
N GLN A 109 -6.63 -15.92 -8.29
CA GLN A 109 -7.62 -15.86 -9.33
C GLN A 109 -8.68 -14.84 -8.92
N CYS A 110 -8.60 -13.65 -9.51
CA CYS A 110 -9.62 -12.61 -9.45
C CYS A 110 -11.01 -13.10 -9.92
N GLU A 111 -11.12 -14.29 -10.51
CA GLU A 111 -12.37 -14.93 -10.90
C GLU A 111 -13.29 -15.22 -9.71
N ASN A 112 -12.75 -15.29 -8.49
CA ASN A 112 -13.51 -15.52 -7.26
C ASN A 112 -13.88 -14.23 -6.51
N ILE A 113 -13.54 -13.06 -7.03
CA ILE A 113 -13.89 -11.80 -6.40
C ILE A 113 -15.39 -11.51 -6.64
N PRO A 114 -16.17 -11.15 -5.60
CA PRO A 114 -17.58 -10.81 -5.80
C PRO A 114 -17.75 -9.71 -6.83
N LEU A 115 -18.64 -9.93 -7.79
CA LEU A 115 -18.93 -8.95 -8.83
C LEU A 115 -19.74 -7.78 -8.26
N ILE A 116 -19.08 -6.63 -8.11
CA ILE A 116 -19.73 -5.38 -7.72
C ILE A 116 -19.89 -4.51 -8.97
N ARG A 117 -21.13 -4.15 -9.33
CA ARG A 117 -21.42 -3.26 -10.46
C ARG A 117 -21.87 -1.91 -9.93
N LEU A 118 -21.19 -0.84 -10.34
CA LEU A 118 -21.50 0.53 -9.92
C LEU A 118 -22.93 0.91 -10.27
N ARG A 119 -23.44 0.48 -11.42
CA ARG A 119 -24.85 0.68 -11.81
C ARG A 119 -25.87 0.09 -10.84
N HIS A 120 -25.51 -0.95 -10.08
CA HIS A 120 -26.39 -1.55 -9.07
C HIS A 120 -26.25 -0.86 -7.71
N VAL A 121 -25.09 -0.27 -7.44
CA VAL A 121 -24.73 0.36 -6.17
C VAL A 121 -25.15 1.84 -6.14
N MET A 122 -24.95 2.58 -7.24
CA MET A 122 -25.13 4.04 -7.32
C MET A 122 -26.50 4.42 -7.93
N ARG A 123 -27.61 3.95 -7.33
CA ARG A 123 -28.97 4.28 -7.81
C ARG A 123 -29.38 5.69 -7.37
N ALA A 124 -29.85 6.52 -8.30
CA ALA A 124 -30.06 7.96 -8.10
C ALA A 124 -31.08 8.35 -7.02
N GLU A 125 -32.05 7.49 -6.70
CA GLU A 125 -33.14 7.83 -5.77
C GLU A 125 -32.76 7.66 -4.29
N ALA A 126 -31.66 6.98 -3.98
CA ALA A 126 -31.23 6.67 -2.61
C ALA A 126 -29.77 7.08 -2.31
N SER A 127 -29.11 7.72 -3.27
CA SER A 127 -27.66 7.84 -3.28
C SER A 127 -27.17 9.13 -2.62
N CYS A 128 -26.49 9.01 -1.49
CA CYS A 128 -25.69 10.09 -0.90
C CYS A 128 -24.41 10.42 -1.71
N PHE A 129 -24.12 9.67 -2.79
CA PHE A 129 -22.85 9.74 -3.48
C PHE A 129 -22.92 9.49 -5.00
N SER A 130 -22.63 10.51 -5.79
CA SER A 130 -22.74 10.52 -7.26
C SER A 130 -21.53 9.93 -7.99
N PRO A 131 -21.68 9.42 -9.23
CA PRO A 131 -20.56 8.97 -10.07
C PRO A 131 -19.51 10.07 -10.28
N ARG A 132 -19.96 11.31 -10.41
CA ARG A 132 -19.10 12.51 -10.43
C ARG A 132 -18.17 12.57 -9.23
N GLU A 133 -18.68 12.46 -8.01
CA GLU A 133 -17.83 12.54 -6.82
C GLU A 133 -16.83 11.38 -6.76
N MET A 134 -17.15 10.23 -7.35
CA MET A 134 -16.20 9.11 -7.48
C MET A 134 -15.03 9.47 -8.40
N ILE A 135 -15.30 10.15 -9.51
CA ILE A 135 -14.27 10.60 -10.46
C ILE A 135 -13.35 11.63 -9.80
N PHE A 136 -13.91 12.56 -9.03
CA PHE A 136 -13.13 13.54 -8.27
C PHE A 136 -12.29 12.88 -7.16
N LEU A 137 -12.83 11.87 -6.47
CA LEU A 137 -12.07 11.09 -5.50
C LEU A 137 -10.91 10.34 -6.17
N ALA A 138 -11.16 9.68 -7.31
CA ALA A 138 -10.13 8.97 -8.05
C ALA A 138 -8.98 9.91 -8.47
N ARG A 139 -9.31 11.11 -8.98
CA ARG A 139 -8.31 12.13 -9.33
C ARG A 139 -7.52 12.63 -8.11
N ARG A 140 -8.19 12.80 -6.96
CA ARG A 140 -7.52 13.17 -5.70
C ARG A 140 -6.52 12.10 -5.29
N ILE A 141 -6.94 10.83 -5.30
CA ILE A 141 -6.08 9.70 -4.97
C ILE A 141 -4.88 9.62 -5.92
N GLU A 142 -5.06 9.80 -7.22
CA GLU A 142 -3.95 9.83 -8.20
C GLU A 142 -2.93 10.94 -7.87
N SER A 143 -3.42 12.13 -7.49
CA SER A 143 -2.54 13.26 -7.12
C SER A 143 -1.79 13.02 -5.81
N LEU A 144 -2.48 12.44 -4.82
CA LEU A 144 -1.87 12.00 -3.56
C LEU A 144 -0.85 10.89 -3.78
N ALA A 145 -1.10 9.94 -4.69
CA ALA A 145 -0.19 8.85 -5.01
C ALA A 145 1.13 9.36 -5.61
N GLY A 146 1.07 10.29 -6.57
CA GLY A 146 2.26 10.93 -7.11
C GLY A 146 3.07 11.66 -6.04
N SER A 147 2.40 12.46 -5.21
CA SER A 147 3.09 13.24 -4.16
C SER A 147 3.64 12.34 -3.03
N CYS A 148 2.97 11.22 -2.75
CA CYS A 148 3.42 10.21 -1.79
C CYS A 148 4.68 9.48 -2.28
N PHE A 149 4.76 9.18 -3.58
CA PHE A 149 5.98 8.63 -4.17
C PHE A 149 7.17 9.57 -3.95
N GLU A 150 7.05 10.84 -4.36
CA GLU A 150 8.12 11.83 -4.20
C GLU A 150 8.57 11.96 -2.74
N PHE A 151 7.61 11.98 -1.81
CA PHE A 151 7.89 12.02 -0.38
C PHE A 151 8.78 10.85 0.11
N PHE A 152 8.46 9.62 -0.26
CA PHE A 152 9.28 8.47 0.12
C PHE A 152 10.60 8.44 -0.67
N HIS A 153 10.59 8.89 -1.93
CA HIS A 153 11.76 8.93 -2.79
C HIS A 153 12.82 9.92 -2.26
N ASP A 154 12.39 11.10 -1.84
CA ASP A 154 13.25 12.11 -1.23
C ASP A 154 13.84 11.62 0.09
N ARG A 155 13.03 10.94 0.90
CA ARG A 155 13.49 10.34 2.17
C ARG A 155 14.60 9.33 1.94
N ILE A 156 14.40 8.35 1.05
CA ILE A 156 15.41 7.31 0.82
C ILE A 156 16.66 7.89 0.16
N LYS A 157 16.53 8.88 -0.75
CA LYS A 157 17.66 9.61 -1.35
C LYS A 157 18.48 10.40 -0.33
N SER A 158 17.86 10.88 0.74
CA SER A 158 18.55 11.63 1.80
C SER A 158 19.41 10.74 2.71
N CYS A 159 19.24 9.41 2.63
CA CYS A 159 20.01 8.47 3.42
C CYS A 159 21.43 8.29 2.87
N THR A 160 22.37 7.95 3.75
CA THR A 160 23.73 7.54 3.37
C THR A 160 24.03 6.17 3.98
N PRO A 161 23.51 5.09 3.37
CA PRO A 161 23.76 3.73 3.84
C PRO A 161 25.25 3.38 3.78
N SER A 162 25.64 2.31 4.48
CA SER A 162 27.01 1.82 4.55
C SER A 162 27.09 0.31 4.33
N HIS A 163 28.11 -0.15 3.59
CA HIS A 163 28.45 -1.57 3.48
C HIS A 163 29.42 -2.00 4.57
N LEU A 164 29.47 -3.29 4.91
CA LEU A 164 30.55 -3.82 5.73
C LEU A 164 31.88 -3.76 4.97
N LEU A 165 32.93 -3.28 5.65
CA LEU A 165 34.29 -3.30 5.11
C LEU A 165 34.84 -4.73 4.98
N ASP A 166 34.51 -5.60 5.94
CA ASP A 166 34.88 -7.01 5.93
C ASP A 166 33.64 -7.88 5.70
N LYS A 167 33.42 -8.26 4.44
CA LYS A 167 32.26 -9.07 4.02
C LYS A 167 32.32 -10.53 4.51
N VAL A 168 33.41 -10.95 5.15
CA VAL A 168 33.59 -12.29 5.74
C VAL A 168 33.37 -12.26 7.26
N PHE A 169 33.23 -11.07 7.85
CA PHE A 169 33.07 -10.89 9.27
C PHE A 169 31.73 -11.41 9.76
N GLN A 170 31.76 -12.35 10.72
CA GLN A 170 30.58 -12.82 11.45
C GLN A 170 30.33 -11.95 12.69
N PRO A 171 29.27 -11.12 12.74
CA PRO A 171 29.02 -10.27 13.88
C PRO A 171 28.58 -11.10 15.11
N THR A 172 29.45 -11.14 16.12
CA THR A 172 29.07 -11.42 17.52
C THR A 172 29.90 -10.60 18.52
N PRO A 173 29.32 -9.67 19.33
CA PRO A 173 28.02 -9.01 19.24
C PRO A 173 28.07 -7.66 18.48
N LEU A 174 26.91 -7.03 18.28
CA LEU A 174 26.58 -5.84 17.47
C LEU A 174 27.73 -4.93 16.98
N PRO A 175 27.76 -4.55 15.68
CA PRO A 175 28.72 -3.59 15.11
C PRO A 175 28.43 -2.12 15.48
N TRP A 176 27.61 -1.87 16.50
CA TRP A 176 27.34 -0.52 17.02
C TRP A 176 28.42 -0.06 18.01
N SER A 177 29.17 -1.00 18.57
CA SER A 177 30.39 -0.71 19.31
C SER A 177 31.50 -0.30 18.34
N GLN A 178 32.52 0.45 18.78
CA GLN A 178 33.72 0.60 17.95
C GLN A 178 34.30 -0.79 17.67
N ARG A 179 34.76 -1.03 16.45
CA ARG A 179 35.46 -2.26 16.11
C ARG A 179 36.63 -2.45 17.08
N PRO A 180 36.96 -3.67 17.52
CA PRO A 180 38.03 -3.89 18.50
C PRO A 180 39.39 -3.30 18.09
N ASP A 181 39.59 -3.06 16.79
CA ASP A 181 40.79 -2.46 16.18
C ASP A 181 40.71 -0.94 15.99
N GLY A 182 39.60 -0.29 16.39
CA GLY A 182 39.37 1.16 16.26
C GLY A 182 38.99 1.63 14.85
N LEU A 183 38.81 0.74 13.88
CA LEU A 183 38.38 1.07 12.52
C LEU A 183 36.84 1.12 12.42
N PRO A 184 36.27 1.84 11.43
CA PRO A 184 34.84 1.78 11.18
C PRO A 184 34.42 0.37 10.77
N TRP A 185 33.20 -0.03 11.11
CA TRP A 185 32.63 -1.31 10.66
C TRP A 185 32.26 -1.30 9.17
N GLY A 186 31.98 -0.13 8.63
CA GLY A 186 31.49 0.00 7.27
C GLY A 186 31.95 1.25 6.53
N GLN A 187 31.65 1.26 5.23
CA GLN A 187 31.96 2.33 4.31
C GLN A 187 30.66 2.91 3.74
N PRO A 188 30.41 4.22 3.90
CA PRO A 188 29.24 4.88 3.32
C PRO A 188 29.26 4.87 1.79
N TYR A 189 28.08 4.80 1.17
CA TYR A 189 27.91 4.94 -0.27
C TYR A 189 26.72 5.84 -0.62
N THR A 190 26.72 6.35 -1.85
CA THR A 190 25.59 7.11 -2.39
C THR A 190 24.57 6.14 -2.94
N ILE A 191 23.34 6.21 -2.41
CA ILE A 191 22.25 5.34 -2.82
C ILE A 191 21.77 5.68 -4.24
N ASP A 192 21.72 4.68 -5.13
CA ASP A 192 21.02 4.82 -6.40
C ASP A 192 19.54 4.50 -6.21
N ALA A 193 18.80 5.49 -5.75
CA ALA A 193 17.36 5.39 -5.58
C ALA A 193 16.59 5.42 -6.92
N GLY A 194 17.26 5.47 -8.08
CA GLY A 194 16.63 5.54 -9.39
C GLY A 194 15.88 6.85 -9.68
N GLY A 195 15.21 6.88 -10.84
CA GLY A 195 14.40 7.99 -11.32
C GLY A 195 12.91 7.85 -10.99
N GLU A 196 12.07 8.04 -12.01
CA GLU A 196 10.61 8.03 -11.91
C GLU A 196 10.03 6.76 -11.27
N ALA A 197 8.80 6.87 -10.76
CA ALA A 197 8.06 5.75 -10.20
C ALA A 197 7.85 4.65 -11.25
N SER A 198 8.11 3.41 -10.87
CA SER A 198 7.74 2.29 -11.71
C SER A 198 6.22 2.12 -11.72
N TRP A 199 5.71 1.43 -12.75
CA TRP A 199 4.29 1.09 -12.82
C TRP A 199 3.84 0.34 -11.56
N TYR A 200 4.64 -0.61 -11.05
CA TYR A 200 4.26 -1.40 -9.86
C TYR A 200 4.17 -0.53 -8.60
N GLU A 201 5.11 0.39 -8.41
CA GLU A 201 5.14 1.29 -7.26
C GLU A 201 3.92 2.21 -7.26
N MET A 202 3.60 2.80 -8.41
CA MET A 202 2.43 3.67 -8.53
C MET A 202 1.12 2.92 -8.29
N GLN A 203 1.00 1.68 -8.78
CA GLN A 203 -0.17 0.84 -8.52
C GLN A 203 -0.32 0.49 -7.05
N ARG A 204 0.79 0.19 -6.35
CA ARG A 204 0.78 -0.08 -4.90
C ARG A 204 0.36 1.15 -4.12
N ILE A 205 1.00 2.30 -4.35
CA ILE A 205 0.67 3.53 -3.64
C ILE A 205 -0.81 3.89 -3.84
N THR A 206 -1.29 3.81 -5.08
CA THR A 206 -2.70 4.05 -5.42
C THR A 206 -3.64 3.09 -4.70
N LEU A 207 -3.32 1.79 -4.67
CA LEU A 207 -4.06 0.78 -3.93
C LEU A 207 -4.08 1.07 -2.42
N GLY A 208 -2.98 1.57 -1.87
CA GLY A 208 -2.86 2.00 -0.48
C GLY A 208 -3.87 3.09 -0.12
N PHE A 209 -3.96 4.14 -0.94
CA PHE A 209 -4.93 5.21 -0.75
C PHE A 209 -6.38 4.74 -0.89
N TRP A 210 -6.68 3.85 -1.85
CA TRP A 210 -8.02 3.26 -1.95
C TRP A 210 -8.39 2.39 -0.74
N SER A 211 -7.40 1.69 -0.17
CA SER A 211 -7.57 0.87 1.03
C SER A 211 -7.81 1.75 2.26
N LEU A 212 -7.03 2.83 2.41
CA LEU A 212 -7.24 3.82 3.45
C LEU A 212 -8.61 4.49 3.33
N GLN A 213 -9.01 4.88 2.11
CA GLN A 213 -10.32 5.46 1.84
C GLN A 213 -11.45 4.49 2.21
N LEU A 214 -11.33 3.20 1.91
CA LEU A 214 -12.32 2.20 2.33
C LEU A 214 -12.44 2.12 3.86
N SER A 215 -11.32 2.11 4.58
CA SER A 215 -11.34 2.14 6.05
C SER A 215 -12.03 3.39 6.59
N TYR A 216 -11.79 4.56 5.99
CA TYR A 216 -12.48 5.80 6.34
C TYR A 216 -13.99 5.68 6.10
N GLU A 217 -14.41 5.16 4.95
CA GLU A 217 -15.84 4.99 4.64
C GLU A 217 -16.57 4.04 5.58
N LEU A 218 -15.95 2.90 5.91
CA LEU A 218 -16.54 1.95 6.85
C LEU A 218 -16.63 2.54 8.25
N SER A 219 -15.57 3.23 8.71
CA SER A 219 -15.58 3.93 9.99
C SER A 219 -16.66 5.01 10.05
N ASN A 220 -16.71 5.90 9.04
CA ASN A 220 -17.68 6.98 8.96
C ASN A 220 -19.11 6.42 8.88
N ALA A 221 -19.32 5.34 8.13
CA ALA A 221 -20.63 4.70 8.00
C ALA A 221 -21.17 4.17 9.33
N VAL A 222 -20.31 3.64 10.21
CA VAL A 222 -20.76 3.25 11.56
C VAL A 222 -21.07 4.49 12.40
N SER A 223 -20.19 5.49 12.40
CA SER A 223 -20.41 6.75 13.15
C SER A 223 -21.68 7.51 12.70
N GLU A 224 -22.04 7.41 11.43
CA GLU A 224 -23.25 8.00 10.84
C GLU A 224 -24.50 7.13 11.03
N GLY A 225 -24.38 5.96 11.65
CA GLY A 225 -25.49 5.02 11.85
C GLY A 225 -25.98 4.36 10.56
N ARG A 226 -25.18 4.38 9.48
CA ARG A 226 -25.45 3.66 8.22
C ARG A 226 -25.10 2.18 8.31
N LEU A 227 -24.14 1.83 9.16
CA LEU A 227 -23.74 0.47 9.52
C LEU A 227 -24.05 0.21 10.99
N ASN A 228 -24.60 -0.96 11.30
CA ASN A 228 -24.92 -1.38 12.67
C ASN A 228 -23.85 -2.30 13.27
N TRP A 229 -22.59 -2.13 12.83
CA TRP A 229 -21.47 -2.91 13.34
C TRP A 229 -21.09 -2.49 14.75
N THR A 230 -20.38 -3.34 15.48
CA THR A 230 -20.07 -3.11 16.90
C THR A 230 -18.96 -2.07 17.08
N ASP A 231 -18.88 -1.43 18.25
CA ASP A 231 -17.74 -0.54 18.58
C ASP A 231 -16.39 -1.26 18.50
N SER A 232 -16.39 -2.59 18.75
CA SER A 232 -15.20 -3.43 18.56
C SER A 232 -14.80 -3.54 17.10
N ASP A 233 -15.77 -3.62 16.17
CA ASP A 233 -15.50 -3.61 14.73
C ASP A 233 -14.94 -2.25 14.29
N VAL A 234 -15.49 -1.15 14.80
CA VAL A 234 -14.98 0.20 14.52
C VAL A 234 -13.57 0.39 15.05
N ALA A 235 -13.32 -0.03 16.28
CA ALA A 235 -11.98 -0.01 16.87
C ALA A 235 -11.01 -0.83 16.03
N ALA A 236 -11.43 -1.99 15.48
CA ALA A 236 -10.62 -2.80 14.59
C ALA A 236 -10.36 -2.13 13.23
N ILE A 237 -11.33 -1.43 12.64
CA ILE A 237 -11.16 -0.65 11.39
C ILE A 237 -10.18 0.51 11.60
N ARG A 238 -10.28 1.19 12.74
CA ARG A 238 -9.44 2.35 13.11
C ARG A 238 -8.07 1.97 13.62
N ASN A 239 -7.86 0.71 14.01
CA ASN A 239 -6.60 0.21 14.50
C ASN A 239 -5.62 0.03 13.34
N MET A 240 -4.63 0.90 13.31
CA MET A 240 -3.56 0.93 12.30
C MET A 240 -2.26 0.30 12.81
N GLY A 241 -2.24 -0.07 14.11
CA GLY A 241 -1.06 -0.36 14.91
C GLY A 241 -0.75 -1.84 15.07
N SER A 242 -1.79 -2.69 15.08
CA SER A 242 -1.63 -4.10 15.39
C SER A 242 -2.17 -4.98 14.26
N GLY A 243 -1.32 -5.81 13.68
CA GLY A 243 -1.73 -6.93 12.81
C GLY A 243 -2.73 -7.92 13.45
N THR A 244 -3.18 -7.67 14.70
CA THR A 244 -4.14 -8.47 15.45
C THR A 244 -5.59 -8.31 15.01
N CYS A 245 -5.97 -7.23 14.31
CA CYS A 245 -7.31 -7.16 13.69
C CYS A 245 -7.56 -8.32 12.72
N LEU A 246 -6.49 -9.03 12.33
CA LEU A 246 -6.49 -10.11 11.37
C LEU A 246 -5.56 -11.27 11.77
N GLY A 247 -5.42 -11.56 13.07
CA GLY A 247 -4.55 -12.65 13.57
C GLY A 247 -4.85 -14.04 12.99
N ASN A 248 -6.11 -14.31 12.61
CA ASN A 248 -6.51 -15.54 11.91
C ASN A 248 -6.29 -15.53 10.39
N PHE A 249 -5.82 -14.41 9.83
CA PHE A 249 -5.76 -14.13 8.40
C PHE A 249 -4.32 -14.03 7.87
N GLY A 250 -3.33 -14.52 8.63
CA GLY A 250 -1.92 -14.65 8.21
C GLY A 250 -1.70 -15.54 6.97
N LYS A 251 -2.76 -16.07 6.37
CA LYS A 251 -2.78 -16.80 5.09
C LYS A 251 -3.54 -16.07 3.96
N SER A 252 -4.06 -14.87 4.20
CA SER A 252 -4.88 -14.13 3.24
C SER A 252 -4.05 -13.18 2.37
N ASN A 253 -4.48 -12.99 1.11
CA ASN A 253 -3.86 -12.03 0.18
C ASN A 253 -3.99 -10.56 0.66
N ILE A 254 -4.88 -10.29 1.61
CA ILE A 254 -5.11 -8.97 2.26
C ILE A 254 -3.89 -8.54 3.06
N TRP A 255 -3.19 -9.51 3.64
CA TRP A 255 -2.03 -9.25 4.49
C TRP A 255 -0.94 -8.46 3.76
N VAL A 256 -0.87 -8.56 2.42
CA VAL A 256 0.14 -7.89 1.61
C VAL A 256 -0.32 -6.53 1.06
N ALA A 257 -1.61 -6.22 1.12
CA ALA A 257 -2.14 -4.87 0.85
C ALA A 257 -1.98 -3.90 2.04
N GLN A 258 -1.54 -4.39 3.21
CA GLN A 258 -1.34 -3.58 4.40
C GLN A 258 -0.18 -2.59 4.26
N GLU A 259 0.93 -2.99 3.65
CA GLU A 259 2.08 -2.10 3.45
C GLU A 259 1.74 -0.87 2.60
N PRO A 260 1.05 -1.02 1.44
CA PRO A 260 0.48 0.11 0.72
C PRO A 260 -0.42 1.02 1.58
N LEU A 261 -1.32 0.45 2.39
CA LEU A 261 -2.21 1.23 3.27
C LEU A 261 -1.41 2.03 4.30
N TRP A 262 -0.44 1.39 4.97
CA TRP A 262 0.38 2.04 5.97
C TRP A 262 1.26 3.13 5.36
N ALA A 263 1.80 2.92 4.17
CA ALA A 263 2.57 3.94 3.47
C ALA A 263 1.69 5.16 3.12
N ALA A 264 0.48 4.94 2.63
CA ALA A 264 -0.49 6.02 2.41
C ALA A 264 -0.79 6.77 3.72
N LEU A 265 -0.98 6.07 4.82
CA LEU A 265 -1.26 6.67 6.13
C LEU A 265 -0.07 7.49 6.67
N ILE A 266 1.16 6.99 6.56
CA ILE A 266 2.39 7.73 6.92
C ILE A 266 2.45 9.05 6.14
N TYR A 267 2.16 9.01 4.83
CA TYR A 267 2.13 10.22 4.03
C TYR A 267 1.03 11.20 4.45
N ILE A 268 -0.18 10.72 4.74
CA ILE A 268 -1.27 11.58 5.24
C ILE A 268 -0.88 12.26 6.55
N ARG A 269 -0.26 11.53 7.49
CA ARG A 269 0.21 12.10 8.76
C ARG A 269 1.29 13.16 8.57
N HIS A 270 2.19 12.93 7.62
CA HIS A 270 3.17 13.94 7.24
C HIS A 270 2.48 15.23 6.76
N LEU A 271 1.44 15.13 5.92
CA LEU A 271 0.66 16.30 5.49
C LEU A 271 -0.07 16.99 6.64
N GLU A 272 -0.50 16.24 7.66
CA GLU A 272 -1.12 16.76 8.88
C GLU A 272 -0.10 17.39 9.86
N GLY A 273 1.20 17.34 9.55
CA GLY A 273 2.27 17.82 10.44
C GLY A 273 2.47 16.94 11.68
N VAL A 274 1.92 15.73 11.68
CA VAL A 274 2.10 14.76 12.77
C VAL A 274 3.46 14.09 12.60
N SER A 275 4.33 14.25 13.59
CA SER A 275 5.62 13.58 13.60
C SER A 275 5.43 12.07 13.80
N ASP A 276 5.74 11.29 12.77
CA ASP A 276 5.80 9.83 12.84
C ASP A 276 7.09 9.41 13.57
N GLY A 277 7.09 9.51 14.90
CA GLY A 277 8.07 8.75 15.68
C GLY A 277 7.78 7.27 15.47
N CYS A 278 8.50 6.62 14.54
CA CYS A 278 8.45 5.17 14.39
C CYS A 278 9.40 4.56 15.42
N PRO A 279 8.87 3.91 16.48
CA PRO A 279 9.73 3.22 17.43
C PRO A 279 10.55 2.15 16.70
N CYS A 280 11.83 2.05 17.04
CA CYS A 280 12.74 1.06 16.48
C CYS A 280 12.54 -0.31 17.13
N ALA A 281 12.18 -0.31 18.41
CA ALA A 281 11.87 -1.50 19.19
C ALA A 281 10.48 -1.37 19.79
N GLY A 282 9.84 -2.48 20.16
CA GLY A 282 8.58 -2.35 20.90
C GLY A 282 8.25 -3.52 21.77
N ASP A 283 7.06 -3.45 22.37
CA ASP A 283 6.73 -4.25 23.52
C ASP A 283 6.61 -5.74 23.17
N THR A 284 7.55 -6.53 23.67
CA THR A 284 7.59 -8.00 23.53
C THR A 284 6.90 -8.71 24.70
N SER A 285 6.36 -7.98 25.68
CA SER A 285 5.80 -8.52 26.93
C SER A 285 4.63 -9.51 26.73
N GLY A 286 3.91 -9.41 25.61
CA GLY A 286 2.74 -10.24 25.31
C GLY A 286 2.89 -11.28 24.20
N ILE A 287 4.07 -11.45 23.60
CA ILE A 287 4.17 -12.18 22.33
C ILE A 287 5.22 -13.29 22.41
N HIS A 288 4.77 -14.53 22.66
CA HIS A 288 5.56 -15.76 22.51
C HIS A 288 6.01 -16.06 21.05
N ASN A 289 5.86 -15.10 20.13
CA ASN A 289 6.08 -15.25 18.71
C ASN A 289 6.75 -13.97 18.16
N GLU A 290 8.08 -13.95 18.12
CA GLU A 290 8.92 -12.83 17.66
C GLU A 290 8.41 -12.17 16.35
N MET A 291 7.70 -12.94 15.51
CA MET A 291 7.05 -12.44 14.30
C MET A 291 5.97 -11.38 14.52
N SER A 292 5.14 -11.44 15.58
CA SER A 292 4.04 -10.45 15.72
C SER A 292 4.51 -9.08 16.20
N ALA A 293 5.69 -8.98 16.83
CA ALA A 293 6.31 -7.69 17.14
C ALA A 293 6.80 -6.98 15.87
N PHE A 294 7.30 -7.75 14.88
CA PHE A 294 7.78 -7.22 13.60
C PHE A 294 6.70 -6.47 12.81
N PHE A 295 5.44 -6.91 12.93
CA PHE A 295 4.27 -6.29 12.28
C PHE A 295 3.56 -5.24 13.13
N ASN A 296 4.10 -4.92 14.30
CA ASN A 296 3.66 -3.74 15.01
C ASN A 296 4.16 -2.52 14.23
N THR A 297 3.22 -1.69 13.78
CA THR A 297 3.57 -0.51 12.99
C THR A 297 3.92 0.69 13.87
N GLY A 298 3.59 0.64 15.17
CA GLY A 298 3.68 1.78 16.07
C GLY A 298 2.72 2.92 15.72
N LEU A 299 1.90 2.76 14.68
CA LEU A 299 0.97 3.79 14.24
C LEU A 299 -0.18 3.89 15.25
N ARG A 300 -0.44 5.11 15.73
CA ARG A 300 -1.63 5.39 16.54
C ARG A 300 -2.90 5.01 15.79
N SER A 301 -3.97 4.69 16.52
CA SER A 301 -5.29 4.53 15.92
C SER A 301 -5.76 5.85 15.29
N LEU A 302 -6.65 5.75 14.30
CA LEU A 302 -7.35 6.92 13.78
C LEU A 302 -8.27 7.52 14.86
N GLY A 303 -8.48 8.83 14.79
CA GLY A 303 -9.40 9.55 15.68
C GLY A 303 -10.86 9.22 15.42
N ASP A 304 -11.73 9.74 16.30
CA ASP A 304 -13.18 9.52 16.22
C ASP A 304 -13.92 10.48 15.30
N GLU A 305 -13.22 11.47 14.78
CA GLU A 305 -13.74 12.48 13.85
C GLU A 305 -14.07 11.90 12.46
N HIS A 306 -14.83 12.66 11.67
CA HIS A 306 -15.15 12.26 10.31
C HIS A 306 -13.89 12.27 9.43
N LEU A 307 -13.50 11.09 8.96
CA LEU A 307 -12.22 10.88 8.28
C LEU A 307 -12.35 11.20 6.79
N SER A 308 -11.40 11.95 6.23
CA SER A 308 -11.38 12.22 4.80
C SER A 308 -9.97 12.44 4.28
N LEU A 309 -9.70 12.05 3.03
CA LEU A 309 -8.41 12.32 2.41
C LEU A 309 -8.24 13.84 2.15
N PRO A 310 -7.07 14.42 2.52
CA PRO A 310 -6.82 15.83 2.38
C PRO A 310 -6.82 16.27 0.91
N ARG A 311 -7.11 17.55 0.68
CA ARG A 311 -6.93 18.18 -0.63
C ARG A 311 -5.52 18.75 -0.68
N LEU A 312 -4.75 18.39 -1.70
CA LEU A 312 -3.45 19.00 -1.95
C LEU A 312 -3.66 20.45 -2.41
N THR A 313 -3.16 21.41 -1.63
CA THR A 313 -3.25 22.86 -1.89
C THR A 313 -2.59 23.27 -3.21
N ASN A 314 -1.60 22.51 -3.68
CA ASN A 314 -0.87 22.76 -4.94
C ASN A 314 -1.55 22.20 -6.20
N THR A 315 -2.79 21.72 -6.13
CA THR A 315 -3.52 21.20 -7.32
C THR A 315 -4.00 22.30 -8.28
N GLU A 316 -3.83 23.58 -7.94
CA GLU A 316 -4.13 24.72 -8.82
C GLU A 316 -3.33 24.72 -10.14
N GLY A 317 -2.28 23.89 -10.27
CA GLY A 317 -1.45 23.79 -11.47
C GLY A 317 -1.81 22.69 -12.47
N VAL A 318 -2.70 21.74 -12.15
CA VAL A 318 -2.99 20.64 -13.09
C VAL A 318 -3.97 21.10 -14.15
N ARG A 319 -3.42 21.59 -15.27
CA ARG A 319 -4.20 21.89 -16.47
C ARG A 319 -4.94 20.63 -16.93
N PRO A 320 -6.21 20.74 -17.37
CA PRO A 320 -6.88 19.68 -18.10
C PRO A 320 -5.97 19.24 -19.25
N ALA A 321 -5.47 18.02 -19.19
CA ALA A 321 -4.65 17.45 -20.24
C ALA A 321 -5.55 16.58 -21.12
N TRP A 322 -5.37 16.66 -22.43
CA TRP A 322 -6.01 15.70 -23.33
C TRP A 322 -5.56 14.28 -22.97
N PRO A 323 -6.41 13.27 -23.22
CA PRO A 323 -6.10 11.86 -23.01
C PRO A 323 -4.73 11.55 -23.61
N SER A 324 -3.80 11.16 -22.75
CA SER A 324 -2.52 10.60 -23.18
C SER A 324 -2.58 9.12 -22.84
N PRO A 325 -2.19 8.21 -23.75
CA PRO A 325 -2.17 6.80 -23.44
C PRO A 325 -1.36 6.57 -22.16
N ALA A 326 -1.96 5.94 -21.14
CA ALA A 326 -1.20 5.56 -19.96
C ALA A 326 -0.07 4.61 -20.40
N PRO A 327 1.13 4.73 -19.80
CA PRO A 327 2.21 3.82 -20.11
C PRO A 327 1.78 2.38 -19.78
N PRO A 328 2.01 1.43 -20.70
CA PRO A 328 1.63 0.04 -20.49
C PRO A 328 2.41 -0.56 -19.31
N PRO A 329 1.90 -1.63 -18.65
CA PRO A 329 2.69 -2.36 -17.68
C PRO A 329 4.00 -2.84 -18.29
N PRO A 330 5.05 -3.02 -17.47
CA PRO A 330 6.35 -3.49 -17.95
C PRO A 330 6.21 -4.77 -18.78
N HIS A 331 6.94 -4.87 -19.89
CA HIS A 331 6.86 -6.04 -20.75
C HIS A 331 7.26 -7.31 -19.98
N PHE A 332 6.32 -8.25 -19.84
CA PHE A 332 6.59 -9.55 -19.27
C PHE A 332 6.78 -10.59 -20.38
N PRO A 333 7.94 -11.28 -20.46
CA PRO A 333 8.19 -12.28 -21.49
C PRO A 333 7.40 -13.55 -21.18
N CYS A 334 6.10 -13.53 -21.50
CA CYS A 334 5.24 -14.70 -21.42
C CYS A 334 4.51 -14.91 -22.75
N ILE A 335 4.31 -16.18 -23.10
CA ILE A 335 3.66 -16.60 -24.35
C ILE A 335 2.12 -16.43 -24.25
N ASP A 336 1.55 -16.43 -23.04
CA ASP A 336 0.11 -16.22 -22.80
C ASP A 336 -0.15 -14.86 -22.10
N LYS A 337 -1.10 -14.09 -22.65
CA LYS A 337 -1.56 -12.81 -22.06
C LYS A 337 -2.25 -12.99 -20.71
N ARG A 338 -2.94 -14.12 -20.47
CA ARG A 338 -3.59 -14.42 -19.17
C ARG A 338 -2.57 -14.62 -18.06
N ASP A 339 -1.46 -15.28 -18.38
CA ASP A 339 -0.35 -15.51 -17.45
C ASP A 339 0.36 -14.19 -17.12
N ALA A 340 0.55 -13.31 -18.12
CA ALA A 340 1.09 -11.97 -17.89
C ALA A 340 0.19 -11.12 -16.97
N SER A 341 -1.13 -11.07 -17.23
CA SER A 341 -2.07 -10.32 -16.40
C SER A 341 -2.10 -10.83 -14.95
N THR A 342 -2.08 -12.15 -14.76
CA THR A 342 -2.02 -12.78 -13.43
C THR A 342 -0.72 -12.43 -12.72
N TYR A 343 0.41 -12.43 -13.43
CA TYR A 343 1.70 -12.02 -12.90
C TYR A 343 1.72 -10.57 -12.43
N HIS A 344 1.22 -9.61 -13.23
CA HIS A 344 1.18 -8.19 -12.83
C HIS A 344 0.33 -7.97 -11.58
N ARG A 345 -0.84 -8.64 -11.50
CA ARG A 345 -1.72 -8.59 -10.32
C ARG A 345 -1.01 -9.13 -9.07
N HIS A 346 -0.31 -10.25 -9.21
CA HIS A 346 0.48 -10.82 -8.12
C HIS A 346 1.64 -9.91 -7.72
N LYS A 347 2.37 -9.31 -8.66
CA LYS A 347 3.52 -8.44 -8.34
C LYS A 347 3.07 -7.12 -7.68
N VAL A 348 1.89 -6.57 -8.00
CA VAL A 348 1.35 -5.42 -7.26
C VAL A 348 0.98 -5.79 -5.84
N LEU A 349 0.22 -6.87 -5.64
CA LEU A 349 -0.20 -7.28 -4.30
C LEU A 349 0.94 -7.84 -3.44
N VAL A 350 1.72 -8.76 -3.99
CA VAL A 350 2.67 -9.62 -3.24
C VAL A 350 4.13 -9.30 -3.54
N GLY A 351 4.39 -8.37 -4.48
CA GLY A 351 5.74 -7.99 -4.89
C GLY A 351 6.38 -6.86 -4.09
N CYS A 352 5.79 -6.42 -2.97
CA CYS A 352 6.54 -5.63 -1.99
C CYS A 352 7.58 -6.54 -1.34
N LYS A 353 8.75 -6.63 -1.97
CA LYS A 353 9.77 -7.57 -1.52
C LYS A 353 10.62 -7.03 -0.39
N GLY A 354 10.61 -5.73 -0.11
CA GLY A 354 11.25 -5.18 1.09
C GLY A 354 10.80 -5.93 2.34
N LEU A 355 9.50 -5.96 2.64
CA LEU A 355 8.96 -6.74 3.75
C LEU A 355 9.29 -8.25 3.66
N ARG A 356 9.14 -8.84 2.45
CA ARG A 356 9.38 -10.29 2.22
C ARG A 356 10.82 -10.69 2.50
N TRP A 357 11.78 -9.84 2.17
CA TRP A 357 13.20 -10.06 2.41
C TRP A 357 13.62 -9.63 3.81
N ALA A 358 12.99 -8.60 4.38
CA ALA A 358 13.30 -8.10 5.72
C ALA A 358 13.24 -9.20 6.78
N GLN A 359 12.23 -10.08 6.73
CA GLN A 359 12.11 -11.16 7.71
C GLN A 359 13.30 -12.14 7.69
N PRO A 360 13.63 -12.82 6.57
CA PRO A 360 14.78 -13.74 6.53
C PRO A 360 16.13 -13.03 6.66
N LEU A 361 16.23 -11.76 6.26
CA LEU A 361 17.46 -10.97 6.41
C LEU A 361 17.70 -10.60 7.87
N LEU A 362 16.72 -9.93 8.50
CA LEU A 362 16.87 -9.43 9.85
C LEU A 362 16.82 -10.59 10.85
N PHE A 363 15.97 -11.60 10.68
CA PHE A 363 15.81 -12.72 11.62
C PHE A 363 16.21 -14.08 11.04
N PRO A 364 17.51 -14.31 10.74
CA PRO A 364 17.96 -15.58 10.19
C PRO A 364 17.78 -16.72 11.20
N ARG A 365 17.21 -17.85 10.74
CA ARG A 365 16.98 -19.03 11.59
C ARG A 365 18.32 -19.57 12.10
N GLY A 366 18.44 -19.71 13.43
CA GLY A 366 19.58 -20.39 14.07
C GLY A 366 20.86 -19.56 14.21
N GLN A 367 20.85 -18.26 13.89
CA GLN A 367 21.99 -17.35 14.08
C GLN A 367 21.76 -16.34 15.21
N ALA A 368 22.85 -15.68 15.64
CA ALA A 368 22.83 -14.70 16.73
C ALA A 368 21.92 -13.50 16.42
N ARG A 369 21.31 -12.99 17.50
CA ARG A 369 20.15 -12.10 17.61
C ARG A 369 20.42 -10.62 17.27
N VAL A 370 21.15 -10.30 16.20
CA VAL A 370 21.58 -8.92 15.87
C VAL A 370 20.40 -7.94 15.72
N SER A 371 19.27 -8.40 15.19
CA SER A 371 18.04 -7.61 15.01
C SER A 371 16.96 -7.88 16.07
N ARG A 372 17.27 -8.60 17.16
CA ARG A 372 16.23 -9.04 18.09
C ARG A 372 15.50 -7.83 18.67
N GLY A 373 14.17 -7.85 18.58
CA GLY A 373 13.31 -6.74 19.01
C GLY A 373 13.14 -5.61 17.99
N LEU A 374 13.88 -5.63 16.87
CA LEU A 374 13.76 -4.65 15.79
C LEU A 374 12.40 -4.77 15.10
N MET A 375 11.70 -3.64 15.00
CA MET A 375 10.47 -3.52 14.23
C MET A 375 10.75 -3.15 12.78
N PHE A 376 9.82 -3.45 11.87
CA PHE A 376 9.93 -2.99 10.47
C PHE A 376 9.61 -1.49 10.29
N GLY A 377 9.12 -0.82 11.35
CA GLY A 377 8.70 0.59 11.35
C GLY A 377 9.70 1.57 10.70
N PRO A 378 10.99 1.56 11.08
CA PRO A 378 11.99 2.44 10.48
C PRO A 378 12.11 2.28 8.96
N PHE A 379 12.09 1.05 8.45
CA PHE A 379 12.18 0.77 7.02
C PHE A 379 10.90 1.13 6.28
N ARG A 380 9.74 0.97 6.93
CA ARG A 380 8.46 1.42 6.41
C ARG A 380 8.42 2.94 6.23
N ALA A 381 9.00 3.69 7.15
CA ALA A 381 9.12 5.15 7.04
C ALA A 381 9.98 5.61 5.85
N LEU A 382 10.82 4.70 5.32
CA LEU A 382 11.65 4.88 4.12
C LEU A 382 11.04 4.26 2.84
N GLY A 383 9.81 3.75 2.90
CA GLY A 383 9.10 3.24 1.73
C GLY A 383 9.45 1.80 1.33
N PHE A 384 10.12 1.01 2.17
CA PHE A 384 10.44 -0.40 1.87
C PHE A 384 9.18 -1.28 1.66
N GLY A 385 8.03 -0.79 2.10
CA GLY A 385 6.69 -1.35 1.82
C GLY A 385 6.17 -1.11 0.40
N LEU A 386 6.85 -0.27 -0.40
CA LEU A 386 6.39 0.23 -1.70
C LEU A 386 7.33 -0.14 -2.84
N TRP A 387 8.64 -0.03 -2.61
CA TRP A 387 9.67 -0.20 -3.63
C TRP A 387 9.59 -1.56 -4.32
N ASP A 388 9.77 -1.54 -5.64
CA ASP A 388 9.92 -2.77 -6.40
C ASP A 388 11.33 -3.38 -6.28
N ASP A 389 11.47 -4.58 -6.83
CA ASP A 389 12.70 -5.34 -6.73
C ASP A 389 13.84 -4.61 -7.42
N GLU A 390 13.55 -4.08 -8.60
CA GLU A 390 14.50 -3.40 -9.45
C GLU A 390 15.10 -2.19 -8.72
N ARG A 391 14.28 -1.38 -8.04
CA ARG A 391 14.76 -0.27 -7.21
C ARG A 391 15.52 -0.75 -5.97
N LEU A 392 15.02 -1.76 -5.26
CA LEU A 392 15.72 -2.29 -4.09
C LEU A 392 17.09 -2.91 -4.45
N ILE A 393 17.23 -3.50 -5.63
CA ILE A 393 18.50 -4.03 -6.15
C ILE A 393 19.43 -2.87 -6.53
N ALA A 394 18.93 -1.85 -7.23
CA ALA A 394 19.72 -0.66 -7.58
C ALA A 394 20.25 0.06 -6.35
N MET A 395 19.45 0.12 -5.28
CA MET A 395 19.85 0.65 -3.97
C MET A 395 20.74 -0.31 -3.16
N GLU A 396 21.12 -1.47 -3.71
CA GLU A 396 21.91 -2.51 -3.01
C GLU A 396 21.27 -3.03 -1.71
N MET A 397 19.94 -2.87 -1.56
CA MET A 397 19.20 -3.31 -0.37
C MET A 397 18.87 -4.80 -0.42
N ILE A 398 18.78 -5.40 -1.61
CA ILE A 398 18.56 -6.84 -1.79
C ILE A 398 19.44 -7.37 -2.91
N ASP A 399 19.77 -8.66 -2.86
CA ASP A 399 20.50 -9.32 -3.95
C ASP A 399 19.63 -9.46 -5.20
N ASP A 400 20.27 -9.35 -6.37
CA ASP A 400 19.66 -9.67 -7.65
C ASP A 400 19.27 -11.16 -7.74
N PRO A 401 17.96 -11.49 -7.78
CA PRO A 401 17.51 -12.88 -7.85
C PRO A 401 17.74 -13.53 -9.22
N THR A 402 18.09 -12.78 -10.27
CA THR A 402 18.24 -13.24 -11.67
C THR A 402 19.61 -13.86 -12.00
N GLY A 403 20.59 -13.74 -11.10
CA GLY A 403 21.65 -14.74 -10.95
C GLY A 403 22.79 -14.71 -11.98
N GLN A 404 23.57 -13.64 -12.04
CA GLN A 404 24.95 -13.70 -12.55
C GLN A 404 26.01 -14.00 -11.47
N LYS A 405 25.64 -14.06 -10.18
CA LYS A 405 26.55 -14.45 -9.08
C LYS A 405 25.95 -15.58 -8.22
N PRO A 406 26.76 -16.55 -7.73
CA PRO A 406 26.23 -17.71 -7.01
C PRO A 406 25.69 -17.31 -5.64
N LYS A 407 24.46 -17.73 -5.36
CA LYS A 407 23.77 -17.61 -4.06
C LYS A 407 24.47 -18.44 -2.99
N ARG A 408 24.79 -17.82 -1.85
CA ARG A 408 24.79 -18.47 -0.53
C ARG A 408 24.16 -17.51 0.47
N PHE A 409 22.89 -17.77 0.79
CA PHE A 409 22.07 -17.02 1.75
C PHE A 409 22.70 -16.87 3.16
N GLU A 410 23.75 -17.62 3.49
CA GLU A 410 24.36 -17.59 4.82
C GLU A 410 25.53 -16.61 4.97
N VAL A 411 26.19 -16.19 3.87
CA VAL A 411 27.41 -15.35 3.94
C VAL A 411 27.13 -13.90 3.53
N TRP A 412 26.18 -13.66 2.63
CA TRP A 412 25.85 -12.32 2.11
C TRP A 412 24.76 -11.60 2.90
N CYS A 413 24.03 -12.31 3.77
CA CYS A 413 22.98 -11.69 4.58
C CYS A 413 23.54 -10.66 5.56
N GLN A 414 24.81 -10.77 5.99
CA GLN A 414 25.36 -9.90 7.03
C GLN A 414 25.70 -8.51 6.49
N ASP A 415 26.24 -8.40 5.27
CA ASP A 415 26.48 -7.12 4.58
C ASP A 415 25.16 -6.40 4.32
N GLN A 416 24.13 -7.12 3.87
CA GLN A 416 22.80 -6.56 3.66
C GLN A 416 22.11 -6.16 4.97
N VAL A 417 22.18 -7.00 6.00
CA VAL A 417 21.68 -6.65 7.33
C VAL A 417 22.36 -5.39 7.82
N TYR A 418 23.69 -5.31 7.74
CA TYR A 418 24.41 -4.10 8.12
C TYR A 418 23.98 -2.89 7.29
N THR A 419 23.83 -3.05 5.98
CA THR A 419 23.37 -2.00 5.06
C THR A 419 22.01 -1.46 5.48
N TRP A 420 21.05 -2.34 5.76
CA TRP A 420 19.73 -1.94 6.26
C TRP A 420 19.84 -1.24 7.60
N MET A 421 20.55 -1.86 8.54
CA MET A 421 20.70 -1.32 9.88
C MET A 421 21.38 0.05 9.88
N SER A 422 22.30 0.33 8.94
CA SER A 422 22.96 1.64 8.79
C SER A 422 21.99 2.78 8.44
N LEU A 423 20.75 2.46 8.02
CA LEU A 423 19.70 3.44 7.78
C LEU A 423 19.01 3.91 9.07
N LEU A 424 19.25 3.24 10.20
CA LEU A 424 18.69 3.64 11.48
C LEU A 424 19.37 4.92 11.98
N SER A 425 18.58 5.83 12.55
CA SER A 425 19.13 6.99 13.25
C SER A 425 19.86 6.57 14.52
N GLN A 426 20.74 7.43 15.02
CA GLN A 426 21.44 7.20 16.29
C GLN A 426 20.47 6.91 17.45
N THR A 427 19.35 7.64 17.51
CA THR A 427 18.30 7.43 18.53
C THR A 427 17.63 6.06 18.38
N GLN A 428 17.39 5.59 17.16
CA GLN A 428 16.80 4.28 16.88
C GLN A 428 17.77 3.15 17.23
N VAL A 429 19.07 3.35 17.00
CA VAL A 429 20.11 2.40 17.41
C VAL A 429 20.16 2.30 18.94
N GLU A 430 20.17 3.43 19.65
CA GLU A 430 20.17 3.47 21.12
C GLU A 430 18.93 2.80 21.72
N GLU A 431 17.74 3.05 21.15
CA GLU A 431 16.49 2.40 21.53
C GLU A 431 16.55 0.88 21.39
N LEU A 432 17.09 0.38 20.26
CA LEU A 432 17.23 -1.04 20.01
C LEU A 432 18.23 -1.70 20.97
N VAL A 433 19.38 -1.05 21.22
CA VAL A 433 20.40 -1.55 22.16
C VAL A 433 19.82 -1.66 23.57
N ALA A 434 19.15 -0.61 24.05
CA ALA A 434 18.51 -0.62 25.37
C ALA A 434 17.47 -1.74 25.50
N HIS A 435 16.66 -1.97 24.45
CA HIS A 435 15.70 -3.06 24.44
C HIS A 435 16.36 -4.44 24.50
N GLN A 436 17.45 -4.63 23.76
CA GLN A 436 18.19 -5.89 23.72
C GLN A 436 18.87 -6.21 25.05
N ASP A 437 19.43 -5.20 25.73
CA ASP A 437 20.03 -5.34 27.06
C ASP A 437 18.99 -5.79 28.09
N LEU A 438 17.80 -5.16 28.10
CA LEU A 438 16.67 -5.57 28.95
C LEU A 438 16.22 -7.01 28.69
N MET A 439 16.25 -7.45 27.42
CA MET A 439 15.93 -8.82 27.03
C MET A 439 17.04 -9.83 27.37
N GLY A 440 18.29 -9.37 27.44
CA GLY A 440 19.46 -10.15 27.85
C GLY A 440 19.48 -10.41 29.35
N GLU A 441 19.12 -9.42 30.17
CA GLU A 441 18.99 -9.55 31.63
C GLU A 441 17.87 -10.52 32.05
N ARG A 442 16.81 -10.64 31.22
CA ARG A 442 15.68 -11.57 31.45
C ARG A 442 15.96 -13.04 31.08
N SER A 443 17.11 -13.35 30.47
CA SER A 443 17.53 -14.73 30.22
C SER A 443 18.33 -15.24 31.44
N PRO A 444 17.75 -16.03 32.36
CA PRO A 444 18.57 -16.69 33.38
C PRO A 444 19.59 -17.58 32.66
N ARG A 445 20.87 -17.39 32.98
CA ARG A 445 21.90 -18.35 32.63
C ARG A 445 21.48 -19.69 33.24
N ILE A 446 21.17 -20.65 32.37
CA ILE A 446 20.88 -22.04 32.75
C ILE A 446 22.13 -22.65 33.37
#